data_AF-T0QDE7-F1
#
_entry.id   AF-T0QDE7-F1
#
_cell.length_a   1.000
_cell.length_b   1.000
_cell.length_c   1.000
_cell.angle_alpha   90.00
_cell.angle_beta   90.00
_cell.angle_gamma   90.00
#
_symmetry.space_group_name_H-M   'P 1'
#
loop_
_entity.id
_entity.type
_entity.pdbx_description
1 polymer ?
#
loop_
_entity_poly.entity_id
_entity_poly.type
_entity_poly.pdbx_seq_one_letter_code
_entity_poly.pdbx_strand_id
1 'polypeptide(L)'
;MKSSMIASLLMLGLAHGLQLSAQEKDDIKAEIDAWKKSRAGQLAAKNGLLPEPSNLESGEIDDGSEEIERFAHTKQVVAELNKKHPHAKFSTNNQFALMTEDEFAAFVKGSFSA
;
A
#
# COMPACT_ATOMS: atom_id res chain seq x y z
N MET A 1 23.17 18.08 20.22
CA MET A 1 23.15 17.83 18.75
C MET A 1 22.10 16.78 18.48
N LYS A 2 21.00 17.14 17.81
CA LYS A 2 19.87 16.24 17.58
C LYS A 2 20.13 15.51 16.27
N SER A 3 20.47 14.23 16.34
CA SER A 3 20.74 13.41 15.16
C SER A 3 19.42 13.13 14.44
N SER A 4 19.25 13.68 13.24
CA SER A 4 18.12 13.40 12.37
C SER A 4 18.51 12.20 11.50
N MET A 5 18.01 11.00 11.82
CA MET A 5 18.18 9.84 10.97
C MET A 5 17.00 9.79 9.98
N ILE A 6 17.25 10.26 8.76
CA ILE A 6 16.39 10.00 7.62
C ILE A 6 16.69 8.56 7.20
N ALA A 7 15.80 7.64 7.59
CA ALA A 7 15.87 6.26 7.13
C ALA A 7 15.37 6.20 5.69
N SER A 8 16.27 6.38 4.73
CA SER A 8 16.07 5.94 3.34
C SER A 8 16.02 4.42 3.33
N LEU A 9 14.83 3.86 3.11
CA LEU A 9 14.61 2.43 3.11
C LEU A 9 14.66 1.90 1.68
N LEU A 10 15.49 0.87 1.51
CA LEU A 10 15.89 0.21 0.27
C LEU A 10 14.73 -0.17 -0.65
N MET A 11 14.89 0.13 -1.94
CA MET A 11 14.18 -0.54 -3.03
C MET A 11 14.58 -2.03 -3.11
N LEU A 12 13.59 -2.92 -3.22
CA LEU A 12 13.75 -4.21 -3.91
C LEU A 12 12.68 -4.28 -5.00
N GLY A 13 13.06 -3.91 -6.22
CA GLY A 13 12.25 -4.17 -7.40
C GLY A 13 12.28 -5.65 -7.76
N LEU A 14 11.22 -6.38 -7.40
CA LEU A 14 10.86 -7.67 -7.99
C LEU A 14 9.36 -7.64 -8.27
N ALA A 15 8.98 -7.12 -9.44
CA ALA A 15 7.63 -7.24 -9.97
C ALA A 15 7.40 -8.69 -10.48
N HIS A 16 7.39 -9.65 -9.56
CA HIS A 16 6.71 -10.92 -9.79
C HIS A 16 5.32 -10.76 -9.20
N GLY A 17 4.28 -10.75 -10.05
CA GLY A 17 2.90 -10.70 -9.59
C GLY A 17 2.64 -11.77 -8.54
N LEU A 18 2.01 -11.39 -7.43
CA LEU A 18 1.76 -12.30 -6.32
C LEU A 18 0.78 -13.39 -6.76
N GLN A 19 1.24 -14.63 -6.76
CA GLN A 19 0.35 -15.78 -6.97
C GLN A 19 -0.45 -16.05 -5.69
N LEU A 20 -1.63 -15.44 -5.61
CA LEU A 20 -2.57 -15.61 -4.50
C LEU A 20 -3.63 -16.66 -4.86
N SER A 21 -3.91 -17.57 -3.92
CA SER A 21 -5.06 -18.48 -3.99
C SER A 21 -6.39 -17.70 -3.88
N ALA A 22 -7.50 -18.34 -4.28
CA ALA A 22 -8.83 -17.72 -4.17
C ALA A 22 -9.16 -17.31 -2.73
N GLN A 23 -8.85 -18.16 -1.75
CA GLN A 23 -9.08 -17.84 -0.34
C GLN A 23 -8.24 -16.65 0.13
N GLU A 24 -6.96 -16.58 -0.26
CA GLU A 24 -6.11 -15.44 0.09
C GLU A 24 -6.63 -14.13 -0.50
N LYS A 25 -7.16 -14.17 -1.72
CA LYS A 25 -7.81 -13.00 -2.36
C LYS A 25 -9.04 -12.55 -1.57
N ASP A 26 -9.90 -13.48 -1.17
CA ASP A 26 -11.10 -13.17 -0.37
C ASP A 26 -10.75 -12.58 1.01
N ASP A 27 -9.74 -13.16 1.67
CA ASP A 27 -9.26 -12.66 2.96
C ASP A 27 -8.67 -11.25 2.84
N ILE A 28 -7.86 -11.00 1.80
CA ILE A 28 -7.31 -9.67 1.50
C ILE A 28 -8.43 -8.68 1.20
N LYS A 29 -9.46 -9.08 0.43
CA LYS A 29 -10.62 -8.22 0.15
C LYS A 29 -11.33 -7.81 1.44
N ALA A 30 -11.53 -8.74 2.37
CA ALA A 30 -12.11 -8.44 3.67
C ALA A 30 -11.22 -7.49 4.51
N GLU A 31 -9.89 -7.65 4.46
CA GLU A 31 -8.95 -6.74 5.11
C GLU A 31 -8.97 -5.33 4.50
N ILE A 32 -9.05 -5.21 3.17
CA ILE A 32 -9.18 -3.93 2.47
C ILE A 32 -10.48 -3.25 2.89
N ASP A 33 -11.61 -3.97 2.92
CA ASP A 33 -12.90 -3.44 3.35
C ASP A 33 -12.87 -2.94 4.81
N ALA A 34 -12.20 -3.68 5.69
CA ALA A 34 -11.97 -3.25 7.07
C ALA A 34 -11.06 -2.01 7.14
N TRP A 35 -9.99 -1.98 6.36
CA TRP A 35 -9.06 -0.85 6.29
C TRP A 35 -9.75 0.41 5.75
N LYS A 36 -10.58 0.31 4.70
CA LYS A 36 -11.36 1.41 4.12
C LYS A 36 -12.29 2.06 5.17
N LYS A 37 -12.86 1.26 6.07
CA LYS A 37 -13.71 1.73 7.18
C LYS A 37 -12.91 2.35 8.34
N SER A 38 -11.61 2.03 8.45
CA SER A 38 -10.75 2.56 9.51
C SER A 38 -10.44 4.05 9.33
N ARG A 39 -9.88 4.69 10.37
CA ARG A 39 -9.37 6.07 10.27
C ARG A 39 -8.33 6.22 9.16
N ALA A 40 -7.48 5.21 8.94
CA ALA A 40 -6.43 5.26 7.93
C ALA A 40 -7.03 5.28 6.51
N GLY A 41 -7.98 4.39 6.22
CA GLY A 41 -8.69 4.36 4.94
C GLY A 41 -9.51 5.63 4.69
N GLN A 42 -10.15 6.17 5.73
CA GLN A 42 -10.86 7.45 5.61
C GLN A 42 -9.92 8.62 5.30
N LEU A 43 -8.71 8.65 5.86
CA LEU A 43 -7.69 9.65 5.52
C LEU A 43 -7.17 9.46 4.08
N ALA A 44 -6.97 8.22 3.65
CA ALA A 44 -6.58 7.92 2.27
C ALA A 44 -7.61 8.47 1.27
N ALA A 45 -8.90 8.18 1.50
CA ALA A 45 -10.00 8.69 0.69
C ALA A 45 -10.04 10.23 0.68
N LYS A 46 -9.97 10.86 1.86
CA LYS A 46 -10.00 12.31 2.00
C LYS A 46 -8.86 13.01 1.25
N ASN A 47 -7.69 12.36 1.20
CA ASN A 47 -6.48 12.93 0.62
C ASN A 47 -6.25 12.49 -0.84
N GLY A 48 -7.19 11.76 -1.46
CA GLY A 48 -7.05 11.29 -2.84
C GLY A 48 -5.91 10.28 -3.02
N LEU A 49 -5.70 9.40 -2.02
CA LEU A 49 -4.63 8.39 -2.01
C LEU A 49 -5.16 6.97 -2.28
N LEU A 50 -6.43 6.84 -2.67
CA LEU A 50 -6.97 5.58 -3.16
C LEU A 50 -6.55 5.43 -4.63
N PRO A 51 -6.30 4.19 -5.10
CA PRO A 51 -6.05 3.96 -6.52
C PRO A 51 -7.25 4.44 -7.33
N GLU A 52 -6.98 5.05 -8.48
CA GLU A 52 -8.04 5.37 -9.42
C GLU A 52 -8.69 4.07 -9.88
N PRO A 53 -10.03 4.03 -10.02
CA PRO A 53 -10.68 2.85 -10.58
C PRO A 53 -10.08 2.55 -11.94
N SER A 54 -9.76 1.29 -12.18
CA SER A 54 -9.20 0.86 -13.45
C SER A 54 -10.17 1.26 -14.57
N ASN A 55 -9.71 2.11 -15.50
CA ASN A 55 -10.47 2.48 -16.69
C ASN A 55 -10.49 1.28 -17.66
N LEU A 56 -11.22 0.24 -17.28
CA LEU A 56 -11.50 -0.89 -18.15
C LEU A 56 -12.50 -0.43 -19.21
N GLU A 57 -11.99 0.17 -20.29
CA GLU A 57 -12.74 0.39 -21.53
C GLU A 57 -13.27 -0.93 -22.15
N SER A 58 -12.96 -2.09 -21.56
CA SER A 58 -13.38 -3.42 -22.00
C SER A 58 -14.76 -3.88 -21.50
N GLY A 59 -15.43 -3.14 -20.61
CA GLY A 59 -16.71 -3.58 -20.03
C GLY A 59 -16.57 -4.77 -19.06
N GLU A 60 -15.34 -5.06 -18.62
CA GLU A 60 -15.07 -5.98 -17.53
C GLU A 60 -15.39 -5.32 -16.19
N ILE A 61 -16.01 -6.08 -15.29
CA ILE A 61 -16.26 -5.64 -13.91
C ILE A 61 -14.91 -5.62 -13.21
N ASP A 62 -14.49 -4.46 -12.69
CA ASP A 62 -13.35 -4.35 -11.78
C ASP A 62 -13.65 -5.21 -10.54
N ASP A 63 -12.99 -6.36 -10.46
CA ASP A 63 -13.11 -7.30 -9.34
C ASP A 63 -12.32 -6.84 -8.10
N GLY A 64 -11.59 -5.72 -8.22
CA GLY A 64 -10.68 -5.19 -7.21
C GLY A 64 -9.33 -5.90 -7.21
N SER A 65 -8.97 -6.62 -8.28
CA SER A 65 -7.69 -7.32 -8.43
C SER A 65 -6.49 -6.40 -8.18
N GLU A 66 -6.53 -5.18 -8.69
CA GLU A 66 -5.46 -4.21 -8.49
C GLU A 66 -5.30 -3.80 -7.01
N GLU A 67 -6.40 -3.53 -6.30
CA GLU A 67 -6.34 -3.23 -4.86
C GLU A 67 -5.81 -4.41 -4.05
N ILE A 68 -6.21 -5.64 -4.40
CA ILE A 68 -5.74 -6.87 -3.76
C ILE A 68 -4.23 -7.02 -3.94
N GLU A 69 -3.72 -6.85 -5.17
CA GLU A 69 -2.30 -6.94 -5.46
C GLU A 69 -1.49 -5.88 -4.70
N ARG A 70 -1.94 -4.62 -4.73
CA ARG A 70 -1.30 -3.50 -4.01
C ARG A 70 -1.26 -3.75 -2.50
N PHE A 71 -2.39 -4.14 -1.89
CA PHE A 71 -2.44 -4.39 -0.45
C PHE A 71 -1.60 -5.61 -0.04
N ALA A 72 -1.62 -6.68 -0.84
CA ALA A 72 -0.82 -7.87 -0.61
C ALA A 72 0.68 -7.54 -0.66
N HIS A 73 1.11 -6.75 -1.64
CA HIS A 73 2.48 -6.25 -1.73
C HIS A 73 2.86 -5.45 -0.48
N THR A 74 2.02 -4.50 -0.03
CA THR A 74 2.27 -3.74 1.20
C THR A 74 2.42 -4.66 2.42
N LYS A 75 1.62 -5.74 2.54
CA LYS A 75 1.76 -6.72 3.62
C LYS A 75 3.12 -7.43 3.58
N GLN A 76 3.63 -7.78 2.40
CA GLN A 76 4.96 -8.37 2.25
C GLN A 76 6.05 -7.40 2.70
N VAL A 77 6.00 -6.16 2.24
CA VAL A 77 6.95 -5.11 2.66
C VAL A 77 6.91 -4.95 4.18
N VAL A 78 5.72 -4.84 4.78
CA VAL A 78 5.56 -4.75 6.25
C VAL A 78 6.19 -5.95 6.97
N ALA A 79 5.98 -7.18 6.47
CA ALA A 79 6.55 -8.38 7.06
C ALA A 79 8.08 -8.37 6.99
N GLU A 80 8.65 -7.97 5.86
CA GLU A 80 10.10 -7.83 5.70
C GLU A 80 10.69 -6.77 6.63
N LEU A 81 10.04 -5.61 6.74
CA LEU A 81 10.51 -4.51 7.59
C LEU A 81 10.47 -4.87 9.07
N ASN A 82 9.41 -5.53 9.53
CA ASN A 82 9.34 -6.03 10.91
C ASN A 82 10.42 -7.09 11.19
N LYS A 83 10.78 -7.92 10.20
CA LYS A 83 11.90 -8.88 10.33
C LYS A 83 13.26 -8.16 10.40
N LYS A 84 13.47 -7.14 9.58
CA LYS A 84 14.74 -6.37 9.49
C LYS A 84 14.93 -5.42 10.68
N HIS A 85 13.85 -4.91 11.26
CA HIS A 85 13.87 -3.89 12.30
C HIS A 85 13.05 -4.32 13.52
N PRO A 86 13.57 -5.23 14.37
CA PRO A 86 12.81 -5.83 15.48
C PRO A 86 12.40 -4.84 16.58
N HIS A 87 12.98 -3.64 16.59
CA HIS A 87 12.64 -2.57 17.55
C HIS A 87 11.62 -1.56 16.99
N ALA A 88 11.20 -1.72 15.74
CA ALA A 88 10.17 -0.91 15.10
C ALA A 88 8.95 -1.77 14.79
N LYS A 89 7.78 -1.13 14.71
CA LYS A 89 6.53 -1.80 14.33
C LYS A 89 5.96 -1.14 13.07
N PHE A 90 5.98 -1.88 11.97
CA PHE A 90 5.36 -1.51 10.71
C PHE A 90 3.98 -2.18 10.60
N SER A 91 3.05 -1.49 9.96
CA SER A 91 1.69 -2.02 9.73
C SER A 91 1.03 -1.37 8.51
N THR A 92 0.04 -2.05 7.94
CA THR A 92 -0.85 -1.54 6.88
C THR A 92 -1.85 -0.50 7.39
N ASN A 93 -1.92 -0.25 8.70
CA ASN A 93 -2.83 0.75 9.30
C ASN A 93 -2.31 2.18 9.12
N ASN A 94 -2.15 2.60 7.87
CA ASN A 94 -1.74 3.93 7.45
C ASN A 94 -2.45 4.30 6.14
N GLN A 95 -2.45 5.59 5.77
CA GLN A 95 -3.21 6.10 4.63
C GLN A 95 -2.62 5.75 3.25
N PHE A 96 -1.42 5.17 3.21
CA PHE A 96 -0.68 4.89 1.97
C PHE A 96 -0.74 3.39 1.58
N ALA A 97 -1.55 2.59 2.28
CA ALA A 97 -1.52 1.13 2.19
C ALA A 97 -1.84 0.53 0.79
N LEU A 98 -2.52 1.31 -0.06
CA LEU A 98 -2.86 0.95 -1.45
C LEU A 98 -2.01 1.68 -2.51
N MET A 99 -1.07 2.54 -2.09
CA MET A 99 -0.20 3.22 -3.04
C MET A 99 0.92 2.29 -3.51
N THR A 100 1.25 2.36 -4.80
CA THR A 100 2.51 1.79 -5.30
C THR A 100 3.70 2.61 -4.79
N GLU A 101 4.90 2.04 -4.90
CA GLU A 101 6.13 2.73 -4.54
C GLU A 101 6.33 4.02 -5.37
N ASP A 102 6.00 3.98 -6.66
CA ASP A 102 6.11 5.12 -7.57
C ASP A 102 5.13 6.24 -7.20
N GLU A 103 3.86 5.89 -6.93
CA GLU A 103 2.86 6.85 -6.47
C GLU A 103 3.27 7.48 -5.13
N PHE A 104 3.78 6.68 -4.19
CA PHE A 104 4.23 7.18 -2.90
C PHE A 104 5.45 8.11 -3.06
N ALA A 105 6.41 7.73 -3.91
CA ALA A 105 7.57 8.57 -4.20
C ALA A 105 7.17 9.90 -4.85
N ALA A 106 6.19 9.89 -5.76
CA ALA A 106 5.63 11.10 -6.36
C ALA A 106 4.94 11.99 -5.31
N PHE A 107 4.11 11.41 -4.43
CA PHE A 107 3.45 12.11 -3.33
C PHE A 107 4.45 12.79 -2.39
N VAL A 108 5.50 12.09 -1.99
CA VAL A 108 6.55 12.63 -1.11
C VAL A 108 7.30 13.78 -1.79
N LYS A 109 7.69 13.65 -3.06
CA LYS A 109 8.37 14.73 -3.81
C LYS A 109 7.49 15.99 -3.94
N GLY A 110 6.21 15.82 -4.23
CA GLY A 110 5.24 16.91 -4.28
C GLY A 110 5.07 17.62 -2.93
N SER A 111 5.14 16.86 -1.83
CA SER A 111 4.97 17.39 -0.47
C SER A 111 6.08 18.33 0.00
N PHE A 112 7.27 18.26 -0.60
CA PHE A 112 8.43 19.11 -0.25
C PHE A 112 8.71 20.23 -1.25
N SER A 113 7.90 20.37 -2.30
CA SER A 113 8.05 21.41 -3.32
C SER A 113 7.23 22.67 -3.02
N ALA A 114 6.86 22.87 -1.74
CA ALA A 114 6.10 24.02 -1.24
C ALA A 114 7.00 25.17 -0.77
#